data_AF-A0A4C2E9Q0-F1
#
_entry.id   AF-A0A4C2E9Q0-F1
#
_cell.length_a   1.000
_cell.length_b   1.000
_cell.length_c   1.000
_cell.angle_alpha   90.00
_cell.angle_beta   90.00
_cell.angle_gamma   90.00
#
_symmetry.space_group_name_H-M   'P 1'
#
loop_
_entity.id
_entity.type
_entity.pdbx_description
1 polymer ?
#
loop_
_entity_poly.entity_id
_entity_poly.type
_entity_poly.pdbx_seq_one_letter_code
_entity_poly.pdbx_strand_id
1 'polypeptide(L)'
;MAKKVSRNSRAARQAEAFEPEAKTLSELPRPEKTDLSNILIRTTAKNEALLEAKINKKSKKKVDKKKSKEKAVKDLTHLDRNRMEKALNFGSRLDGKISKSTSRAKYIQNIRKAGWDTTNELIRKELAALQDDRKSSKSKARNDDDPDEMKDEPNEGEGDEMETEDPAEELKPQESSANRFGVLPVDNEA
;
A
#
# COMPACT_ATOMS: atom_id res chain seq x y z
N MET A 1 -46.47 0.47 46.72
CA MET A 1 -46.82 -0.69 45.87
C MET A 1 -46.24 -0.45 44.47
N ALA A 2 -45.42 -1.36 43.94
CA ALA A 2 -44.82 -1.20 42.62
C ALA A 2 -45.88 -1.41 41.51
N LYS A 3 -45.89 -0.54 40.49
CA LYS A 3 -46.83 -0.64 39.37
C LYS A 3 -46.45 -1.84 38.50
N LYS A 4 -47.43 -2.67 38.13
CA LYS A 4 -47.23 -3.83 37.25
C LYS A 4 -46.70 -3.34 35.90
N VAL A 5 -45.51 -3.82 35.52
CA VAL A 5 -44.89 -3.48 34.24
C VAL A 5 -45.58 -4.31 33.15
N SER A 6 -46.16 -3.63 32.15
CA SER A 6 -46.77 -4.28 30.99
C SER A 6 -45.73 -5.07 30.19
N ARG A 7 -46.13 -6.23 29.64
CA ARG A 7 -45.28 -7.15 28.86
C ARG A 7 -44.62 -6.49 27.64
N ASN A 8 -45.20 -5.41 27.09
CA ASN A 8 -44.64 -4.65 25.97
C ASN A 8 -43.81 -3.42 26.39
N SER A 9 -43.66 -3.16 27.69
CA SER A 9 -42.87 -2.03 28.18
C SER A 9 -41.39 -2.21 27.92
N ARG A 10 -40.69 -1.10 27.68
CA ARG A 10 -39.24 -1.06 27.51
C ARG A 10 -38.49 -1.68 28.70
N ALA A 11 -39.01 -1.51 29.91
CA ALA A 11 -38.44 -2.11 31.12
C ALA A 11 -38.55 -3.65 31.14
N ALA A 12 -39.64 -4.22 30.61
CA ALA A 12 -39.80 -5.67 30.49
C ALA A 12 -38.81 -6.25 29.47
N ARG A 13 -38.65 -5.57 28.33
CA ARG A 13 -37.67 -5.96 27.30
C ARG A 13 -36.21 -5.85 27.76
N GLN A 14 -35.90 -4.89 28.63
CA GLN A 14 -34.55 -4.78 29.22
C GLN A 14 -34.30 -5.81 30.33
N ALA A 15 -35.34 -6.20 31.09
CA ALA A 15 -35.22 -7.22 32.12
C ALA A 15 -35.00 -8.62 31.52
N GLU A 16 -35.63 -8.93 30.39
CA GLU A 16 -35.44 -10.20 29.67
C GLU A 16 -34.07 -10.29 28.97
N ALA A 17 -33.50 -9.17 28.54
CA ALA A 17 -32.16 -9.11 27.94
C ALA A 17 -31.01 -9.18 28.97
N PHE A 18 -31.30 -8.99 30.26
CA PHE A 18 -30.31 -9.08 31.32
C PHE A 18 -30.37 -10.48 31.93
N GLU A 19 -29.86 -11.48 31.21
CA GLU A 19 -29.72 -12.82 31.76
C GLU A 19 -28.66 -12.81 32.88
N PRO A 20 -29.04 -13.03 34.15
CA PRO A 20 -28.09 -13.09 35.25
C PRO A 20 -27.20 -14.34 35.17
N GLU A 21 -27.68 -15.38 34.47
CA GLU A 21 -27.00 -16.67 34.31
C GLU A 21 -25.67 -16.52 33.57
N ALA A 22 -25.59 -15.67 32.54
CA ALA A 22 -24.35 -15.41 31.81
C ALA A 22 -23.23 -14.83 32.70
N LYS A 23 -23.58 -14.06 33.74
CA LYS A 23 -22.61 -13.54 34.72
C LYS A 23 -22.17 -14.62 35.71
N THR A 24 -23.08 -15.51 36.12
CA THR A 24 -22.73 -16.62 37.02
C THR A 24 -21.73 -17.60 36.38
N LEU A 25 -21.78 -17.78 35.05
CA LEU A 25 -20.82 -18.61 34.30
C LEU A 25 -19.42 -17.98 34.16
N SER A 26 -19.28 -16.69 34.47
CA SER A 26 -17.99 -15.97 34.47
C SER A 26 -17.28 -16.01 35.82
N GLU A 27 -18.00 -16.28 36.91
CA GLU A 27 -17.43 -16.42 38.27
C GLU A 27 -16.86 -17.82 38.55
N LEU A 28 -17.20 -18.81 37.71
CA LEU A 28 -16.67 -20.17 37.86
C LEU A 28 -15.18 -20.22 37.47
N PRO A 29 -14.30 -20.79 38.31
CA PRO A 29 -12.88 -20.92 38.00
C PRO A 29 -12.67 -21.85 36.81
N ARG A 30 -12.17 -21.30 35.70
CA ARG A 30 -11.79 -22.09 34.50
C ARG A 30 -10.34 -22.58 34.64
N PRO A 31 -10.03 -23.82 34.22
CA PRO A 31 -8.68 -24.38 34.31
C PRO A 31 -7.67 -23.71 33.36
N GLU A 32 -8.16 -23.06 32.30
CA GLU A 32 -7.35 -22.41 31.28
C GLU A 32 -7.74 -20.94 31.11
N LYS A 33 -6.75 -20.07 30.88
CA LYS A 33 -6.95 -18.63 30.65
C LYS A 33 -7.44 -18.38 29.22
N THR A 34 -8.70 -18.72 28.95
CA THR A 34 -9.33 -18.54 27.64
C THR A 34 -9.81 -17.11 27.39
N ASP A 35 -9.75 -16.23 28.40
CA ASP A 35 -10.08 -14.81 28.29
C ASP A 35 -8.96 -14.01 27.59
N LEU A 36 -8.72 -14.36 26.32
CA LEU A 36 -7.75 -13.70 25.45
C LEU A 36 -8.19 -12.28 25.08
N SER A 37 -9.44 -11.90 25.37
CA SER A 37 -9.99 -10.56 25.08
C SER A 37 -9.12 -9.45 25.68
N ASN A 38 -8.71 -9.57 26.94
CA ASN A 38 -7.85 -8.59 27.59
C ASN A 38 -6.42 -8.56 26.99
N ILE A 39 -5.91 -9.71 26.54
CA ILE A 39 -4.60 -9.79 25.89
C ILE A 39 -4.67 -9.14 24.51
N LEU A 40 -5.71 -9.47 23.73
CA LEU A 40 -6.01 -8.88 22.43
C LEU A 40 -6.20 -7.37 22.53
N ILE A 41 -7.00 -6.88 23.49
CA ILE A 41 -7.21 -5.43 23.70
C ILE A 41 -5.89 -4.72 24.03
N ARG A 42 -5.02 -5.33 24.83
CA ARG A 42 -3.71 -4.74 25.16
C ARG A 42 -2.75 -4.74 23.97
N THR A 43 -2.75 -5.81 23.16
CA THR A 43 -1.88 -5.89 21.98
C THR A 43 -2.35 -4.96 20.88
N THR A 44 -3.66 -4.85 20.63
CA THR A 44 -4.23 -3.92 19.66
C THR A 44 -3.95 -2.48 20.06
N ALA A 45 -4.21 -2.08 21.31
CA ALA A 45 -3.93 -0.73 21.81
C ALA A 45 -2.44 -0.36 21.70
N LYS A 46 -1.53 -1.30 21.99
CA LYS A 46 -0.09 -1.07 21.83
C LYS A 46 0.30 -0.90 20.36
N ASN A 47 -0.26 -1.73 19.48
CA ASN A 47 0.01 -1.65 18.05
C ASN A 47 -0.54 -0.36 17.44
N GLU A 48 -1.74 0.06 17.83
CA GLU A 48 -2.37 1.32 17.46
C GLU A 48 -1.52 2.52 17.90
N ALA A 49 -1.09 2.57 19.17
CA ALA A 49 -0.20 3.63 19.65
C ALA A 49 1.13 3.68 18.90
N LEU A 50 1.70 2.52 18.51
CA LEU A 50 2.91 2.46 17.69
C LEU A 50 2.66 2.94 16.25
N LEU A 51 1.49 2.64 15.68
CA LEU A 51 1.08 3.13 14.36
C LEU A 51 0.89 4.64 14.39
N GLU A 52 0.16 5.18 15.36
CA GLU A 52 0.01 6.62 15.57
C GLU A 52 1.37 7.31 15.75
N ALA A 53 2.27 6.74 16.55
CA ALA A 53 3.62 7.27 16.72
C ALA A 53 4.42 7.25 15.41
N LYS A 54 4.28 6.21 14.57
CA LYS A 54 4.90 6.13 13.25
C LYS A 54 4.30 7.16 12.28
N ILE A 55 2.98 7.30 12.25
CA ILE A 55 2.25 8.28 11.44
C ILE A 55 2.68 9.69 11.85
N ASN A 56 2.71 9.99 13.14
CA ASN A 56 3.15 11.27 13.69
C ASN A 56 4.63 11.57 13.41
N LYS A 57 5.51 10.55 13.43
CA LYS A 57 6.92 10.70 13.01
C LYS A 57 7.06 10.95 11.51
N LYS A 58 6.23 10.30 10.68
CA LYS A 58 6.21 10.50 9.22
C LYS A 58 5.59 11.85 8.84
N SER A 59 4.55 12.30 9.52
CA SER A 59 3.88 13.58 9.28
C SER A 59 4.78 14.76 9.68
N LYS A 60 5.48 14.67 10.82
CA LYS A 60 6.47 15.70 11.26
C LYS A 60 7.70 15.79 10.35
N LYS A 61 8.01 14.74 9.58
CA LYS A 61 9.09 14.77 8.56
C LYS A 61 8.69 15.47 7.27
N LYS A 62 7.41 15.81 7.08
CA LYS A 62 7.00 16.81 6.08
C LYS A 62 7.33 18.21 6.62
N VAL A 63 8.62 18.47 6.84
CA VAL A 63 9.09 19.84 7.05
C VAL A 63 8.80 20.55 5.73
N ASP A 64 7.83 21.46 5.75
CA ASP A 64 7.57 22.37 4.64
C ASP A 64 8.91 23.01 4.26
N LYS A 65 9.51 22.56 3.14
CA LYS A 65 10.81 23.05 2.65
C LYS A 65 10.83 24.58 2.54
N LYS A 66 9.66 25.23 2.46
CA LYS A 66 9.50 26.69 2.49
C LYS A 66 9.75 27.29 3.88
N LYS A 67 9.15 26.74 4.94
CA LYS A 67 9.27 27.25 6.32
C LYS A 67 10.66 27.02 6.91
N SER A 68 11.34 25.92 6.56
CA SER A 68 12.72 25.68 7.01
C SER A 68 13.73 26.60 6.33
N LYS A 69 13.56 26.87 5.02
CA LYS A 69 14.37 27.86 4.30
C LYS A 69 14.20 29.26 4.87
N GLU A 70 12.97 29.65 5.19
CA GLU A 70 12.70 30.97 5.75
C GLU A 70 13.33 31.17 7.13
N LYS A 71 13.34 30.14 7.98
CA LYS A 71 14.04 30.17 9.28
C LYS A 71 15.56 30.22 9.11
N ALA A 72 16.13 29.45 8.20
CA ALA A 72 17.57 29.43 7.96
C ALA A 72 18.10 30.76 7.38
N VAL A 73 17.24 31.56 6.76
CA VAL A 73 17.60 32.82 6.11
C VAL A 73 17.30 34.04 7.00
N LYS A 74 16.49 33.89 8.06
CA LYS A 74 16.08 34.97 8.96
C LYS A 74 17.22 35.52 9.83
N ASP A 75 18.18 34.69 10.21
CA ASP A 75 19.26 35.07 11.15
C ASP A 75 20.54 35.52 10.43
N LEU A 76 20.52 35.64 9.09
CA LEU A 76 21.69 35.97 8.27
C LEU A 76 21.74 37.45 7.89
N THR A 77 22.95 37.99 7.77
CA THR A 77 23.18 39.34 7.26
C THR A 77 22.69 39.47 5.81
N HIS A 78 22.38 40.69 5.37
CA HIS A 78 21.75 40.93 4.06
C HIS A 78 22.57 40.43 2.85
N LEU A 79 23.91 40.32 3.00
CA LEU A 79 24.82 39.76 1.99
C LEU A 79 24.81 38.23 2.00
N ASP A 80 24.88 37.62 3.18
CA ASP A 80 24.87 36.15 3.33
C ASP A 80 23.52 35.56 2.94
N ARG A 81 22.43 36.29 3.19
CA ARG A 81 21.08 35.97 2.75
C ARG A 81 20.99 35.79 1.24
N ASN A 82 21.48 36.75 0.46
CA ASN A 82 21.46 36.68 -1.01
C ASN A 82 22.31 35.52 -1.56
N ARG A 83 23.46 35.24 -0.93
CA ARG A 83 24.33 34.12 -1.32
C ARG A 83 23.65 32.78 -1.02
N MET A 84 23.03 32.64 0.15
CA MET A 84 22.31 31.45 0.57
C MET A 84 21.03 31.22 -0.24
N GLU A 85 20.25 32.26 -0.55
CA GLU A 85 19.06 32.16 -1.41
C GLU A 85 19.44 31.68 -2.82
N LYS A 86 20.52 32.23 -3.40
CA LYS A 86 21.06 31.73 -4.68
C LYS A 86 21.48 30.26 -4.58
N ALA A 87 22.26 29.89 -3.57
CA ALA A 87 22.70 28.50 -3.36
C ALA A 87 21.52 27.53 -3.18
N LEU A 88 20.50 27.91 -2.40
CA LEU A 88 19.28 27.12 -2.20
C LEU A 88 18.44 27.00 -3.48
N ASN A 89 18.41 28.04 -4.30
CA ASN A 89 17.71 28.01 -5.59
C ASN A 89 18.43 27.09 -6.58
N PHE A 90 19.77 27.17 -6.69
CA PHE A 90 20.55 26.23 -7.52
C PHE A 90 20.40 24.78 -7.03
N GLY A 91 20.53 24.55 -5.73
CA GLY A 91 20.31 23.23 -5.12
C GLY A 91 18.92 22.68 -5.41
N SER A 92 17.86 23.48 -5.31
CA SER A 92 16.49 23.03 -5.56
C SER A 92 16.19 22.70 -7.04
N ARG A 93 16.80 23.43 -7.99
CA ARG A 93 16.66 23.13 -9.43
C ARG A 93 17.40 21.85 -9.80
N LEU A 94 18.59 21.63 -9.22
CA LEU A 94 19.36 20.41 -9.43
C LEU A 94 18.71 19.20 -8.76
N ASP A 95 18.24 19.33 -7.52
CA ASP A 95 17.52 18.29 -6.78
C ASP A 95 16.27 17.82 -7.55
N GLY A 96 15.52 18.75 -8.14
CA GLY A 96 14.38 18.41 -9.01
C GLY A 96 14.78 17.62 -10.27
N LYS A 97 15.93 17.95 -10.90
CA LYS A 97 16.45 17.20 -12.06
C LYS A 97 16.96 15.82 -11.65
N ILE A 98 17.66 15.71 -10.52
CA ILE A 98 18.14 14.44 -9.96
C ILE A 98 16.96 13.55 -9.60
N SER A 99 15.93 14.09 -8.94
CA SER A 99 14.71 13.35 -8.60
C SER A 99 13.98 12.83 -9.85
N LYS A 100 13.83 13.65 -10.90
CA LYS A 100 13.24 13.22 -12.18
C LYS A 100 14.09 12.18 -12.91
N SER A 101 15.41 12.31 -12.87
CA SER A 101 16.32 11.33 -13.49
C SER A 101 16.27 9.99 -12.76
N THR A 102 16.33 10.01 -11.44
CA THR A 102 16.25 8.79 -10.61
C THR A 102 14.90 8.11 -10.70
N SER A 103 13.78 8.85 -10.74
CA SER A 103 12.45 8.27 -10.92
C SER A 103 12.29 7.63 -12.30
N ARG A 104 12.76 8.28 -13.37
CA ARG A 104 12.77 7.70 -14.73
C ARG A 104 13.63 6.44 -14.81
N ALA A 105 14.82 6.46 -14.21
CA ALA A 105 15.69 5.29 -14.18
C ALA A 105 15.03 4.10 -13.48
N LYS A 106 14.43 4.33 -12.31
CA LYS A 106 13.67 3.31 -11.56
C LYS A 106 12.47 2.81 -12.34
N TYR A 107 11.73 3.70 -12.99
CA TYR A 107 10.57 3.34 -13.82
C TYR A 107 10.99 2.42 -14.99
N ILE A 108 12.05 2.77 -15.72
CA ILE A 108 12.57 1.95 -16.82
C ILE A 108 13.08 0.60 -16.31
N GLN A 109 13.79 0.57 -15.17
CA GLN A 109 14.25 -0.66 -14.55
C GLN A 109 13.08 -1.56 -14.16
N ASN A 110 12.04 -1.00 -13.54
CA ASN A 110 10.85 -1.74 -13.15
C ASN A 110 10.09 -2.28 -14.37
N ILE A 111 9.90 -1.49 -15.43
CA ILE A 111 9.26 -1.98 -16.66
C ILE A 111 10.07 -3.11 -17.29
N ARG A 112 11.40 -2.94 -17.39
CA ARG A 112 12.26 -3.97 -17.97
C ARG A 112 12.18 -5.26 -17.16
N LYS A 113 12.25 -5.14 -15.83
CA LYS A 113 12.13 -6.29 -14.92
C LYS A 113 10.75 -6.95 -15.03
N ALA A 114 9.67 -6.17 -15.01
CA ALA A 114 8.31 -6.70 -15.17
C ALA A 114 8.12 -7.43 -16.50
N GLY A 115 8.66 -6.88 -17.60
CA GLY A 115 8.64 -7.57 -18.90
C GLY A 115 9.44 -8.88 -18.89
N TRP A 116 10.55 -8.94 -18.15
CA TRP A 116 11.29 -10.19 -17.97
C TRP A 116 10.53 -11.19 -17.10
N ASP A 117 9.93 -10.73 -15.99
CA ASP A 117 9.16 -11.57 -15.09
C ASP A 117 7.93 -12.16 -15.81
N THR A 118 7.21 -11.39 -16.62
CA THR A 118 6.09 -11.91 -17.42
C THR A 118 6.54 -12.93 -18.46
N THR A 119 7.66 -12.69 -19.17
CA THR A 119 8.20 -13.68 -20.11
C THR A 119 8.62 -14.96 -19.40
N ASN A 120 9.24 -14.86 -18.23
CA ASN A 120 9.63 -16.02 -17.43
C ASN A 120 8.42 -16.79 -16.92
N GLU A 121 7.35 -16.09 -16.50
CA GLU A 121 6.09 -16.71 -16.12
C GLU A 121 5.43 -17.43 -17.29
N LEU A 122 5.39 -16.82 -18.48
CA LEU A 122 4.87 -17.46 -19.69
C LEU A 122 5.65 -18.72 -20.04
N ILE A 123 6.99 -18.65 -20.03
CA ILE A 123 7.85 -19.81 -20.28
C ILE A 123 7.59 -20.91 -19.25
N ARG A 124 7.45 -20.56 -17.95
CA ARG A 124 7.13 -21.55 -16.91
C ARG A 124 5.77 -22.20 -17.12
N LYS A 125 4.75 -21.42 -17.52
CA LYS A 125 3.41 -21.93 -17.84
C LYS A 125 3.43 -22.85 -19.06
N GLU A 126 4.14 -22.48 -20.13
CA GLU A 126 4.31 -23.31 -21.32
C GLU A 126 5.07 -24.61 -21.02
N LEU A 127 6.14 -24.54 -20.22
CA LEU A 127 6.88 -25.73 -19.78
C LEU A 127 6.03 -26.64 -18.89
N ALA A 128 5.21 -26.09 -18.01
CA ALA A 128 4.29 -26.86 -17.19
C ALA A 128 3.25 -27.59 -18.06
N ALA A 129 2.63 -26.89 -19.02
CA ALA A 129 1.69 -27.48 -19.97
C ALA A 129 2.33 -28.61 -20.80
N LEU A 130 3.55 -28.41 -21.30
CA LEU A 130 4.31 -29.43 -22.03
C LEU A 130 4.72 -30.63 -21.16
N GLN A 131 4.93 -30.44 -19.85
CA GLN A 131 5.20 -31.53 -18.92
C GLN A 131 3.94 -32.32 -18.58
N ASP A 132 2.78 -31.66 -18.49
CA ASP A 132 1.50 -32.32 -18.25
C ASP A 132 1.06 -33.14 -19.47
N ASP A 133 1.30 -32.67 -20.70
CA ASP A 133 1.08 -33.43 -21.94
C ASP A 133 2.03 -34.64 -22.08
N ARG A 134 3.25 -34.55 -21.52
CA ARG A 134 4.19 -35.68 -21.47
C ARG A 134 3.85 -36.71 -20.38
N LYS A 135 3.17 -36.29 -19.30
CA LYS A 135 2.67 -37.22 -18.27
C LYS A 135 1.38 -37.90 -18.71
N SER A 136 0.48 -37.19 -19.40
CA SER A 136 -0.77 -37.76 -19.94
C SER A 136 -0.54 -38.77 -21.07
N SER A 137 0.56 -38.66 -21.81
CA SER A 137 0.97 -39.65 -22.82
C SER A 137 1.74 -40.86 -22.26
N LYS A 138 2.05 -40.90 -20.95
CA LYS A 138 2.82 -41.98 -20.33
C LYS A 138 2.10 -42.77 -19.24
N SER A 139 0.85 -42.44 -18.92
CA SER A 139 0.07 -43.16 -17.91
C SER A 139 -0.97 -44.12 -18.53
N LYS A 140 -0.49 -45.27 -19.02
CA LYS A 140 -1.26 -46.53 -19.00
C LYS A 140 -0.35 -47.66 -18.53
N ALA A 141 -0.07 -47.71 -17.23
CA ALA A 141 0.31 -48.92 -16.51
C ALA A 141 0.18 -48.72 -14.98
N ARG A 142 -0.90 -49.29 -14.43
CA ARG A 142 -1.08 -49.92 -13.09
C ARG A 142 -0.63 -49.20 -11.79
N ASN A 143 -1.67 -48.91 -11.00
CA ASN A 143 -1.93 -49.26 -9.59
C ASN A 143 -1.06 -48.76 -8.41
N ASP A 144 -1.85 -48.19 -7.48
CA ASP A 144 -1.87 -48.29 -6.01
C ASP A 144 -1.02 -47.35 -5.14
N ASP A 145 -1.75 -46.80 -4.15
CA ASP A 145 -1.39 -46.21 -2.86
C ASP A 145 -0.80 -44.79 -2.81
N ASP A 146 -1.67 -43.78 -2.55
CA ASP A 146 -1.76 -43.07 -1.26
C ASP A 146 -2.92 -42.02 -1.27
N PRO A 147 -3.85 -42.00 -0.29
CA PRO A 147 -4.90 -40.99 -0.17
C PRO A 147 -4.50 -39.89 0.82
N ASP A 148 -4.15 -38.69 0.33
CA ASP A 148 -4.34 -37.46 1.11
C ASP A 148 -4.46 -36.24 0.18
N GLU A 149 -5.63 -36.16 -0.43
CA GLU A 149 -6.25 -34.93 -0.88
C GLU A 149 -6.67 -34.14 0.38
N MET A 150 -6.08 -32.97 0.65
CA MET A 150 -6.79 -31.78 1.16
C MET A 150 -5.87 -30.56 1.39
N LYS A 151 -6.23 -29.50 0.65
CA LYS A 151 -6.28 -28.09 1.08
C LYS A 151 -4.98 -27.27 1.13
N ASP A 152 -4.65 -26.70 -0.02
CA ASP A 152 -4.18 -25.30 -0.07
C ASP A 152 -5.36 -24.40 -0.49
N GLU A 153 -5.74 -23.49 0.43
CA GLU A 153 -6.42 -22.18 0.30
C GLU A 153 -7.38 -21.93 1.49
N PRO A 154 -7.29 -20.72 2.11
CA PRO A 154 -7.96 -19.57 1.53
C PRO A 154 -7.07 -18.33 1.39
N ASN A 155 -7.14 -17.75 0.19
CA ASN A 155 -6.96 -16.33 -0.07
C ASN A 155 -8.29 -15.61 0.25
N GLU A 156 -8.35 -14.91 1.38
CA GLU A 156 -9.32 -13.84 1.71
C GLU A 156 -8.45 -12.74 2.36
N GLY A 157 -8.37 -11.48 1.95
CA GLY A 157 -9.35 -10.59 1.33
C GLY A 157 -9.51 -9.38 2.27
N GLU A 158 -8.78 -8.28 2.00
CA GLU A 158 -8.97 -6.88 2.47
C GLU A 158 -7.64 -6.14 2.18
N GLY A 159 -7.52 -5.04 1.44
CA GLY A 159 -8.45 -4.02 0.97
C GLY A 159 -7.63 -2.73 0.95
N ASP A 160 -7.13 -2.29 -0.21
CA ASP A 160 -6.70 -0.91 -0.40
C ASP A 160 -7.19 -0.48 -1.77
N GLU A 161 -8.35 0.18 -1.73
CA GLU A 161 -9.02 0.82 -2.84
C GLU A 161 -8.08 1.90 -3.41
N MET A 162 -7.39 1.58 -4.51
CA MET A 162 -6.84 2.63 -5.36
C MET A 162 -7.91 3.00 -6.38
N GLU A 163 -8.53 4.16 -6.14
CA GLU A 163 -9.40 4.88 -7.06
C GLU A 163 -8.87 4.76 -8.50
N THR A 164 -9.56 3.99 -9.32
CA THR A 164 -9.45 4.05 -10.77
C THR A 164 -10.18 5.31 -11.21
N GLU A 165 -9.45 6.43 -11.31
CA GLU A 165 -9.90 7.54 -12.15
C GLU A 165 -9.84 7.10 -13.63
N ASP A 166 -10.95 7.27 -14.31
CA ASP A 166 -11.21 6.88 -15.71
C ASP A 166 -10.11 7.34 -16.69
N PRO A 167 -9.53 6.46 -17.52
CA PRO A 167 -8.58 6.86 -18.57
C PRO A 167 -9.30 7.29 -19.87
N ALA A 168 -10.48 7.91 -19.78
CA ALA A 168 -11.35 8.14 -20.94
C ALA A 168 -11.42 9.60 -21.45
N GLU A 169 -10.77 10.58 -20.82
CA GLU A 169 -10.75 11.96 -21.33
C GLU A 169 -9.33 12.52 -21.51
N GLU A 170 -9.16 13.26 -22.62
CA GLU A 170 -7.95 13.94 -23.10
C GLU A 170 -6.91 13.16 -23.95
N LEU A 171 -7.39 12.50 -25.01
CA LEU A 171 -6.63 12.45 -26.26
C LEU A 171 -6.71 13.82 -26.97
N LYS A 172 -5.78 14.72 -26.66
CA LYS A 172 -5.43 15.83 -27.58
C LYS A 172 -4.18 15.42 -28.38
N PRO A 173 -4.22 15.41 -29.72
CA PRO A 173 -3.01 15.15 -30.49
C PRO A 173 -2.02 16.30 -30.28
N GLN A 174 -0.88 16.02 -29.65
CA GLN A 174 0.25 16.95 -29.67
C GLN A 174 0.76 17.02 -31.10
N GLU A 175 0.64 18.20 -31.70
CA GLU A 175 1.27 18.55 -32.97
C GLU A 175 2.76 18.19 -32.91
N SER A 176 3.25 17.56 -33.96
CA SER A 176 4.64 17.13 -34.09
C SER A 176 5.59 18.30 -33.83
N SER A 177 6.39 18.20 -32.77
CA SER A 177 7.45 19.17 -32.52
C SER A 177 8.49 19.05 -33.64
N ALA A 178 8.40 19.92 -34.65
CA ALA A 178 9.39 19.99 -35.71
C ALA A 178 10.78 20.30 -35.11
N ASN A 179 11.80 19.56 -35.54
CA ASN A 179 13.18 19.73 -35.11
C ASN A 179 13.67 21.16 -35.44
N ARG A 180 13.96 21.96 -34.41
CA ARG A 180 14.44 23.35 -34.54
C ARG A 180 15.79 23.48 -35.23
N PHE A 181 16.54 22.38 -35.36
CA PHE A 181 17.83 22.35 -36.08
C PHE A 181 17.66 22.26 -37.61
N GLY A 182 16.47 21.96 -38.12
CA GLY A 182 16.20 21.95 -39.57
C GLY A 182 15.99 23.33 -40.20
N VAL A 183 15.97 24.40 -39.39
CA VAL A 183 15.72 25.80 -39.83
C VAL A 183 17.02 26.60 -39.97
N LEU A 184 18.17 25.99 -39.68
CA LEU A 184 19.46 26.67 -39.85
C LEU A 184 19.90 26.60 -41.32
N PRO A 185 20.32 27.72 -41.92
CA PRO A 185 20.97 27.71 -43.23
C PRO A 185 22.17 26.77 -43.20
N VAL A 186 22.27 25.89 -44.20
CA VAL A 186 23.48 25.11 -44.41
C VAL A 186 24.48 26.05 -45.06
N ASP A 187 25.45 26.54 -44.29
CA ASP A 187 26.59 27.30 -44.81
C ASP A 187 27.45 26.38 -45.68
N ASN A 188 27.06 26.23 -46.95
CA ASN A 188 27.88 25.63 -47.98
C ASN A 188 28.80 26.72 -48.54
N GLU A 189 29.88 27.01 -47.81
CA GLU A 189 31.02 27.72 -48.39
C GLU A 189 31.88 26.69 -49.15
N ALA A 190 31.84 26.75 -50.48
CA ALA A 190 32.75 26.09 -51.40
C ALA A 190 33.39 27.15 -52.31
#